data_AF-A0A1E7FSQ1-F1
#
_entry.id   AF-A0A1E7FSQ1-F1
#
_cell.length_a   1.000
_cell.length_b   1.000
_cell.length_c   1.000
_cell.angle_alpha   90.00
_cell.angle_beta   90.00
_cell.angle_gamma   90.00
#
_symmetry.space_group_name_H-M   'P 1'
#
loop_
_entity.id
_entity.type
_entity.pdbx_description
1 polymer ?
#
loop_
_entity_poly.entity_id
_entity_poly.type
_entity_poly.pdbx_seq_one_letter_code
_entity_poly.pdbx_strand_id
1 'polypeptide(L)'
;MLLAILFFLMASSSSSCLLAVIATNTREETTSSVIELWPPATSDHATVQDLHREYNNIFLHGNRNAASHRWATFLLDRSHQMSEATIAMFFTAFCAVSGSPVRPSDYNRYRLTLPKLGGGHSTGYMHYCCWPCVCDTQDFIRIDTKNITLATGRQQTFQFAVIGNPCDDPTQLQIPFMQPFDRRQTSIADSAREVRCLEDGALEGATLSDHGYVIINMFFDSQDADQEGDGVAPGAMEDIDHPTPGRMSSVANVDKSGRREFQDEREYKLQCEDRAKNGYNSGMGEIFRKVCAVSPINPEALKLQLPTDDCRKGVDGCNADTSRHNYSDSKLDARKSEFSHDAEINPQKIQAIHEEFGKLQNVLSSISGKLSGVLQSREDEFLTRYKSHMRNVARDFRWKMDEIEGKEKAIENHTVVKKLEKERDWYKSEAFNWILL
;
A
#
# COMPACT_ATOMS: atom_id res chain seq x y z
N MET A 1 45.26 28.08 -53.69
CA MET A 1 45.25 26.62 -53.46
C MET A 1 44.33 26.36 -52.28
N LEU A 2 43.22 25.66 -52.55
CA LEU A 2 42.13 25.23 -51.64
C LEU A 2 41.41 26.38 -50.87
N LEU A 3 40.54 27.16 -51.53
CA LEU A 3 39.06 27.00 -51.71
C LEU A 3 38.26 27.26 -50.41
N ALA A 4 37.27 28.16 -50.28
CA ALA A 4 36.69 29.30 -51.04
C ALA A 4 35.64 29.90 -50.06
N ILE A 5 35.75 31.14 -49.55
CA ILE A 5 35.24 32.43 -50.09
C ILE A 5 33.73 32.49 -50.40
N LEU A 6 33.05 33.22 -49.50
CA LEU A 6 31.93 34.19 -49.65
C LEU A 6 30.47 33.76 -49.95
N PHE A 7 29.68 33.89 -48.88
CA PHE A 7 28.45 34.67 -48.68
C PHE A 7 27.86 35.52 -49.85
N PHE A 8 26.54 35.37 -49.98
CA PHE A 8 25.47 36.34 -50.31
C PHE A 8 25.32 36.90 -51.74
N LEU A 9 24.19 36.55 -52.37
CA LEU A 9 23.20 37.53 -52.88
C LEU A 9 21.86 36.84 -53.24
N MET A 10 20.77 37.54 -52.93
CA MET A 10 19.39 37.15 -53.20
C MET A 10 19.06 37.13 -54.71
N ALA A 11 18.10 36.26 -55.06
CA ALA A 11 16.82 36.61 -55.70
C ALA A 11 16.42 35.68 -56.87
N SER A 12 15.14 35.28 -56.81
CA SER A 12 14.22 34.96 -57.92
C SER A 12 14.60 33.84 -58.89
N SER A 13 13.82 32.75 -58.88
CA SER A 13 12.70 32.57 -59.82
C SER A 13 12.22 31.11 -59.83
N SER A 14 10.93 30.95 -59.56
CA SER A 14 10.00 29.93 -60.05
C SER A 14 10.55 28.87 -61.03
N SER A 15 10.51 27.59 -60.61
CA SER A 15 10.07 26.48 -61.45
C SER A 15 9.81 25.22 -60.63
N SER A 16 8.69 24.60 -60.96
CA SER A 16 8.06 23.44 -60.34
C SER A 16 8.97 22.22 -60.23
N CYS A 17 8.95 21.54 -59.09
CA CYS A 17 9.27 20.13 -59.01
C CYS A 17 8.33 19.45 -58.01
N LEU A 18 7.58 18.46 -58.50
CA LEU A 18 6.80 17.51 -57.72
C LEU A 18 7.66 16.97 -56.57
N LEU A 19 7.23 17.19 -55.33
CA LEU A 19 7.64 16.37 -54.20
C LEU A 19 6.40 15.65 -53.70
N ALA A 20 6.37 14.35 -53.97
CA ALA A 20 5.46 13.43 -53.33
C ALA A 20 5.67 13.54 -51.81
N VAL A 21 4.67 14.06 -51.11
CA VAL A 21 4.59 13.93 -49.65
C VAL A 21 4.26 12.47 -49.39
N ILE A 22 5.30 11.66 -49.19
CA ILE A 22 5.12 10.38 -48.50
C ILE A 22 4.75 10.78 -47.08
N ALA A 23 3.44 10.75 -46.79
CA ALA A 23 2.96 10.73 -45.42
C ALA A 23 3.48 9.44 -44.80
N THR A 24 4.65 9.50 -44.18
CA THR A 24 5.08 8.47 -43.25
C THR A 24 4.13 8.53 -42.08
N ASN A 25 3.10 7.70 -42.18
CA ASN A 25 2.22 7.37 -41.08
C ASN A 25 3.10 6.62 -40.07
N THR A 26 3.81 7.36 -39.22
CA THR A 26 4.47 6.81 -38.03
C THR A 26 3.35 6.41 -37.11
N ARG A 27 2.85 5.20 -37.36
CA ARG A 27 2.05 4.43 -36.42
C ARG A 27 2.97 4.25 -35.22
N GLU A 28 2.69 4.97 -34.13
CA GLU A 28 3.22 4.63 -32.82
C GLU A 28 2.83 3.16 -32.59
N GLU A 29 3.80 2.28 -32.74
CA GLU A 29 3.72 0.95 -32.15
C GLU A 29 3.81 1.16 -30.65
N THR A 30 2.67 1.45 -30.02
CA THR A 30 2.45 1.07 -28.64
C THR A 30 2.63 -0.44 -28.60
N THR A 31 3.82 -0.88 -28.25
CA THR A 31 4.08 -2.24 -27.81
C THR A 31 3.24 -2.44 -26.56
N SER A 32 1.99 -2.86 -26.75
CA SER A 32 1.16 -3.42 -25.71
C SER A 32 1.90 -4.65 -25.21
N SER A 33 2.74 -4.48 -24.19
CA SER A 33 3.37 -5.58 -23.49
C SER A 33 2.25 -6.50 -23.04
N VAL A 34 2.15 -7.67 -23.66
CA VAL A 34 1.15 -8.67 -23.26
C VAL A 34 1.54 -9.07 -21.85
N ILE A 35 0.78 -8.62 -20.86
CA ILE A 35 1.02 -8.98 -19.46
C ILE A 35 0.78 -10.47 -19.34
N GLU A 36 1.84 -11.22 -19.06
CA GLU A 36 1.76 -12.68 -18.97
C GLU A 36 0.77 -13.12 -17.89
N LEU A 37 0.10 -14.24 -18.15
CA LEU A 37 -0.76 -14.88 -17.17
C LEU A 37 0.07 -15.23 -15.94
N TRP A 38 -0.38 -14.75 -14.78
CA TRP A 38 0.23 -15.10 -13.49
C TRP A 38 -0.67 -16.14 -12.82
N PRO A 39 -0.32 -17.44 -12.78
CA PRO A 39 -1.22 -18.49 -12.32
C PRO A 39 -1.87 -18.26 -10.95
N PRO A 40 -1.20 -17.64 -9.95
CA PRO A 40 -1.83 -17.27 -8.69
C PRO A 40 -3.01 -16.29 -8.83
N ALA A 41 -3.04 -15.44 -9.86
CA ALA A 41 -4.13 -14.49 -10.09
C ALA A 41 -5.48 -15.17 -10.30
N THR A 42 -5.49 -16.37 -10.87
CA THR A 42 -6.69 -17.15 -11.20
C THR A 42 -6.90 -18.37 -10.29
N SER A 43 -6.08 -18.54 -9.25
CA SER A 43 -6.12 -19.72 -8.39
C SER A 43 -7.14 -19.57 -7.24
N ASP A 44 -7.97 -20.59 -7.02
CA ASP A 44 -8.86 -20.69 -5.85
C ASP A 44 -8.11 -20.89 -4.52
N HIS A 45 -6.80 -21.15 -4.59
CA HIS A 45 -5.93 -21.38 -3.45
C HIS A 45 -4.76 -20.38 -3.40
N ALA A 46 -4.93 -19.22 -4.04
CA ALA A 46 -3.95 -18.14 -3.99
C ALA A 46 -3.67 -17.70 -2.54
N THR A 47 -2.41 -17.45 -2.24
CA THR A 47 -1.94 -17.02 -0.92
C THR A 47 -1.04 -15.81 -1.04
N VAL A 48 -0.89 -15.03 0.04
CA VAL A 48 0.07 -13.91 0.06
C VAL A 48 1.51 -14.34 -0.25
N GLN A 49 1.86 -15.60 0.01
CA GLN A 49 3.17 -16.17 -0.32
C GLN A 49 3.40 -16.29 -1.83
N ASP A 50 2.35 -16.41 -2.65
CA ASP A 50 2.48 -16.36 -4.10
C ASP A 50 3.04 -15.01 -4.55
N LEU A 51 2.50 -13.90 -4.03
CA LEU A 51 3.04 -12.58 -4.30
C LEU A 51 4.47 -12.45 -3.75
N HIS A 52 4.74 -12.92 -2.53
CA HIS A 52 6.08 -12.83 -1.97
C HIS A 52 7.15 -13.57 -2.79
N ARG A 53 6.78 -14.64 -3.52
CA ARG A 53 7.70 -15.34 -4.42
C ARG A 53 8.10 -14.51 -5.64
N GLU A 54 7.30 -13.51 -6.02
CA GLU A 54 7.60 -12.58 -7.10
C GLU A 54 8.58 -11.47 -6.70
N TYR A 55 9.07 -11.46 -5.45
CA TYR A 55 9.95 -10.41 -4.94
C TYR A 55 11.12 -10.08 -5.88
N ASN A 56 11.83 -11.10 -6.38
CA ASN A 56 12.99 -10.89 -7.25
C ASN A 56 12.60 -10.55 -8.70
N ASN A 57 11.35 -10.77 -9.09
CA ASN A 57 10.82 -10.38 -10.39
C ASN A 57 10.31 -8.93 -10.38
N ILE A 58 9.93 -8.42 -9.21
CA ILE A 58 9.39 -7.08 -8.99
C ILE A 58 10.47 -6.08 -8.61
N PHE A 59 11.46 -6.50 -7.82
CA PHE A 59 12.56 -5.66 -7.36
C PHE A 59 13.88 -6.04 -8.03
N LEU A 60 14.19 -5.35 -9.12
CA LEU A 60 15.34 -5.64 -9.99
C LEU A 60 16.63 -4.98 -9.51
N HIS A 61 16.54 -4.01 -8.59
CA HIS A 61 17.65 -3.20 -8.09
C HIS A 61 17.97 -3.46 -6.61
N GLY A 62 17.39 -4.52 -6.04
CA GLY A 62 17.93 -5.24 -4.90
C GLY A 62 17.41 -4.84 -3.52
N ASN A 63 16.67 -3.73 -3.38
CA ASN A 63 15.95 -3.47 -2.14
C ASN A 63 14.59 -2.82 -2.38
N ARG A 64 13.58 -3.31 -1.64
CA ARG A 64 12.19 -2.82 -1.67
C ARG A 64 11.92 -1.49 -0.95
N ASN A 65 12.96 -0.83 -0.44
CA ASN A 65 12.78 0.30 0.49
C ASN A 65 12.03 1.43 -0.19
N ALA A 66 10.95 1.89 0.45
CA ALA A 66 10.08 2.94 -0.10
C ALA A 66 9.55 2.63 -1.51
N ALA A 67 9.52 1.35 -1.89
CA ALA A 67 9.23 0.89 -3.25
C ALA A 67 7.95 0.05 -3.34
N SER A 68 7.02 0.26 -2.41
CA SER A 68 5.71 -0.41 -2.39
C SER A 68 4.89 -0.17 -3.66
N HIS A 69 5.14 0.93 -4.40
CA HIS A 69 4.58 1.17 -5.73
C HIS A 69 4.85 0.04 -6.73
N ARG A 70 5.99 -0.66 -6.63
CA ARG A 70 6.30 -1.80 -7.51
C ARG A 70 5.37 -2.99 -7.26
N TRP A 71 5.06 -3.29 -5.99
CA TRP A 71 4.05 -4.30 -5.64
C TRP A 71 2.68 -3.89 -6.17
N ALA A 72 2.29 -2.63 -5.95
CA ALA A 72 0.99 -2.13 -6.40
C ALA A 72 0.83 -2.24 -7.92
N THR A 73 1.81 -1.78 -8.69
CA THR A 73 1.80 -1.89 -10.16
C THR A 73 1.74 -3.34 -10.62
N PHE A 74 2.53 -4.23 -10.03
CA PHE A 74 2.51 -5.65 -10.37
C PHE A 74 1.09 -6.25 -10.28
N LEU A 75 0.36 -5.89 -9.22
CA LEU A 75 -1.02 -6.34 -9.00
C LEU A 75 -2.03 -5.63 -9.90
N LEU A 76 -1.90 -4.32 -10.10
CA LEU A 76 -2.83 -3.52 -10.90
C LEU A 76 -2.74 -3.87 -12.39
N ASP A 77 -1.54 -4.10 -12.91
CA ASP A 77 -1.31 -4.61 -14.26
C ASP A 77 -2.07 -5.92 -14.50
N ARG A 78 -2.17 -6.76 -13.47
CA ARG A 78 -2.80 -8.08 -13.51
C ARG A 78 -4.22 -8.09 -12.95
N SER A 79 -4.84 -6.92 -12.67
CA SER A 79 -6.17 -6.86 -12.06
C SER A 79 -7.23 -7.58 -12.89
N HIS A 80 -7.09 -7.51 -14.22
CA HIS A 80 -7.96 -8.16 -15.20
C HIS A 80 -7.91 -9.70 -15.16
N GLN A 81 -6.99 -10.29 -14.40
CA GLN A 81 -6.89 -11.74 -14.18
C GLN A 81 -7.49 -12.16 -12.83
N MET A 82 -7.81 -11.20 -11.94
CA MET A 82 -8.15 -11.45 -10.54
C MET A 82 -9.62 -11.16 -10.23
N SER A 83 -10.16 -11.93 -9.28
CA SER A 83 -11.38 -11.54 -8.58
C SER A 83 -11.11 -10.36 -7.64
N GLU A 84 -12.17 -9.67 -7.20
CA GLU A 84 -12.07 -8.63 -6.16
C GLU A 84 -11.42 -9.17 -4.87
N ALA A 85 -11.84 -10.35 -4.42
CA ALA A 85 -11.30 -10.97 -3.22
C ALA A 85 -9.81 -11.31 -3.37
N THR A 86 -9.41 -11.80 -4.55
CA THR A 86 -8.02 -12.18 -4.84
C THR A 86 -7.10 -10.95 -4.85
N ILE A 87 -7.48 -9.88 -5.56
CA ILE A 87 -6.65 -8.67 -5.61
C ILE A 87 -6.57 -7.99 -4.25
N ALA A 88 -7.69 -7.88 -3.52
CA ALA A 88 -7.72 -7.33 -2.17
C ALA A 88 -6.82 -8.14 -1.23
N MET A 89 -6.88 -9.48 -1.27
CA MET A 89 -5.99 -10.35 -0.50
C MET A 89 -4.52 -10.07 -0.78
N PHE A 90 -4.12 -9.94 -2.04
CA PHE A 90 -2.73 -9.65 -2.38
C PHE A 90 -2.26 -8.26 -1.91
N PHE A 91 -3.13 -7.26 -1.91
CA PHE A 91 -2.77 -5.94 -1.36
C PHE A 91 -2.53 -5.96 0.16
N THR A 92 -3.08 -6.92 0.90
CA THR A 92 -2.76 -7.09 2.33
C THR A 92 -1.34 -7.62 2.59
N ALA A 93 -0.64 -8.08 1.54
CA ALA A 93 0.60 -8.85 1.64
C ALA A 93 1.86 -7.99 1.77
N PHE A 94 1.79 -6.66 1.78
CA PHE A 94 2.96 -5.80 1.88
C PHE A 94 2.69 -4.49 2.60
N CYS A 95 3.74 -3.94 3.22
CA CYS A 95 3.69 -2.68 3.95
C CYS A 95 3.80 -1.49 2.99
N ALA A 96 2.85 -0.55 3.07
CA ALA A 96 2.82 0.66 2.23
C ALA A 96 4.08 1.54 2.41
N VAL A 97 4.61 1.64 3.62
CA VAL A 97 5.78 2.48 3.95
C VAL A 97 7.09 1.81 3.52
N SER A 98 7.32 0.57 3.94
CA SER A 98 8.64 -0.06 3.79
C SER A 98 8.79 -0.93 2.55
N GLY A 99 7.68 -1.28 1.87
CA GLY A 99 7.65 -2.29 0.80
C GLY A 99 7.91 -3.72 1.28
N SER A 100 8.04 -3.94 2.60
CA SER A 100 8.36 -5.26 3.14
C SER A 100 7.16 -6.21 3.03
N PRO A 101 7.39 -7.50 2.70
CA PRO A 101 6.38 -8.54 2.80
C PRO A 101 5.73 -8.59 4.18
N VAL A 102 4.41 -8.72 4.20
CA VAL A 102 3.59 -8.85 5.41
C VAL A 102 2.77 -10.14 5.31
N ARG A 103 2.66 -10.84 6.43
CA ARG A 103 1.64 -11.88 6.63
C ARG A 103 0.47 -11.22 7.35
N PRO A 104 -0.65 -10.94 6.67
CA PRO A 104 -1.74 -10.18 7.27
C PRO A 104 -2.31 -10.92 8.48
N SER A 105 -2.56 -10.19 9.55
CA SER A 105 -3.24 -10.64 10.76
C SER A 105 -4.02 -9.48 11.35
N ASP A 106 -4.89 -9.75 12.32
CA ASP A 106 -5.60 -8.69 13.02
C ASP A 106 -4.63 -7.77 13.76
N TYR A 107 -3.59 -8.35 14.37
CA TYR A 107 -2.58 -7.57 15.10
C TYR A 107 -1.81 -6.60 14.23
N ASN A 108 -1.57 -6.90 12.95
CA ASN A 108 -0.86 -5.98 12.06
C ASN A 108 -1.79 -5.19 11.12
N ARG A 109 -3.11 -5.29 11.32
CA ARG A 109 -4.11 -4.42 10.70
C ARG A 109 -4.18 -3.13 11.50
N TYR A 110 -3.85 -2.01 10.88
CA TYR A 110 -3.95 -0.69 11.50
C TYR A 110 -5.13 0.04 10.90
N ARG A 111 -6.02 0.56 11.75
CA ARG A 111 -7.05 1.51 11.35
C ARG A 111 -6.45 2.91 11.35
N LEU A 112 -6.65 3.62 10.25
CA LEU A 112 -6.08 4.93 9.97
C LEU A 112 -7.19 5.85 9.47
N THR A 113 -7.10 7.13 9.78
CA THR A 113 -7.91 8.18 9.17
C THR A 113 -6.98 9.15 8.44
N LEU A 114 -7.09 9.19 7.11
CA LEU A 114 -6.16 9.91 6.24
C LEU A 114 -6.91 10.92 5.37
N PRO A 115 -6.30 12.08 5.05
CA PRO A 115 -6.93 13.06 4.16
C PRO A 115 -7.11 12.49 2.75
N LYS A 116 -8.27 12.76 2.15
CA LYS A 116 -8.68 12.22 0.85
C LYS A 116 -8.65 13.31 -0.22
N LEU A 117 -8.18 12.96 -1.42
CA LEU A 117 -8.27 13.82 -2.60
C LEU A 117 -9.73 13.97 -3.05
N GLY A 118 -10.12 15.18 -3.46
CA GLY A 118 -11.52 15.55 -3.65
C GLY A 118 -12.24 16.03 -2.38
N GLY A 119 -11.55 16.01 -1.23
CA GLY A 119 -11.99 16.59 0.03
C GLY A 119 -12.28 15.56 1.12
N GLY A 120 -12.23 16.02 2.37
CA GLY A 120 -12.55 15.20 3.54
C GLY A 120 -11.43 14.24 3.95
N HIS A 121 -11.83 13.19 4.66
CA HIS A 121 -10.95 12.13 5.15
C HIS A 121 -11.56 10.78 4.78
N SER A 122 -10.73 9.74 4.83
CA SER A 122 -11.20 8.36 4.77
C SER A 122 -10.63 7.59 5.96
N THR A 123 -11.50 6.90 6.69
CA THR A 123 -11.08 5.88 7.64
C THR A 123 -11.06 4.52 6.97
N GLY A 124 -9.98 3.78 7.17
CA GLY A 124 -9.74 2.49 6.54
C GLY A 124 -8.62 1.74 7.21
N TYR A 125 -8.19 0.65 6.59
CA TYR A 125 -7.16 -0.23 7.09
C TYR A 125 -5.98 -0.34 6.13
N MET A 126 -4.79 -0.53 6.71
CA MET A 126 -3.61 -1.05 6.02
C MET A 126 -2.88 -2.06 6.92
N HIS A 127 -2.04 -2.89 6.30
CA HIS A 127 -1.22 -3.86 7.03
C HIS A 127 0.25 -3.39 7.11
N TYR A 128 0.80 -3.32 8.32
CA TYR A 128 2.18 -2.87 8.55
C TYR A 128 3.10 -3.96 9.08
N CYS A 129 4.35 -3.97 8.62
CA CYS A 129 5.32 -4.98 8.97
C CYS A 129 5.87 -4.85 10.40
N CYS A 130 6.04 -3.61 10.88
CA CYS A 130 6.61 -3.32 12.19
C CYS A 130 6.41 -1.86 12.61
N TRP A 131 6.60 -1.61 13.90
CA TRP A 131 6.94 -0.28 14.40
C TRP A 131 8.23 0.22 13.71
N PRO A 132 8.32 1.49 13.26
CA PRO A 132 7.38 2.60 13.47
C PRO A 132 6.48 2.96 12.28
N CYS A 133 6.22 2.05 11.33
CA CYS A 133 5.59 2.40 10.04
C CYS A 133 4.27 3.17 10.18
N VAL A 134 3.48 2.89 11.22
CA VAL A 134 2.22 3.62 11.49
C VAL A 134 2.44 5.13 11.61
N CYS A 135 3.52 5.58 12.24
CA CYS A 135 3.84 7.00 12.42
C CYS A 135 4.37 7.69 11.16
N ASP A 136 4.79 6.92 10.15
CA ASP A 136 5.32 7.47 8.91
C ASP A 136 4.21 7.69 7.84
N THR A 137 2.94 7.46 8.22
CA THR A 137 1.77 7.53 7.34
C THR A 137 1.24 8.96 7.15
N GLN A 138 0.94 9.64 8.26
CA GLN A 138 0.06 10.82 8.31
C GLN A 138 0.58 12.02 7.49
N ASP A 139 1.90 12.23 7.46
CA ASP A 139 2.45 13.46 6.88
C ASP A 139 2.36 13.49 5.35
N PHE A 140 2.53 12.33 4.69
CA PHE A 140 2.71 12.27 3.24
C PHE A 140 1.69 11.40 2.51
N ILE A 141 1.13 10.39 3.17
CA ILE A 141 0.18 9.49 2.51
C ILE A 141 -1.18 10.18 2.48
N ARG A 142 -1.81 10.15 1.31
CA ARG A 142 -3.20 10.58 1.09
C ARG A 142 -4.00 9.43 0.52
N ILE A 143 -5.31 9.58 0.55
CA ILE A 143 -6.23 8.61 -0.06
C ILE A 143 -6.70 9.17 -1.40
N ASP A 144 -6.62 8.33 -2.43
CA ASP A 144 -7.21 8.59 -3.73
C ASP A 144 -8.00 7.37 -4.22
N THR A 145 -8.73 7.52 -5.33
CA THR A 145 -9.42 6.43 -5.99
C THR A 145 -8.66 5.95 -7.23
N LYS A 146 -8.95 4.70 -7.63
CA LYS A 146 -8.69 4.23 -8.98
C LYS A 146 -9.76 3.23 -9.42
N ASN A 147 -10.24 3.40 -10.64
CA ASN A 147 -11.05 2.39 -11.32
C ASN A 147 -10.16 1.28 -11.89
N ILE A 148 -10.45 0.03 -11.52
CA ILE A 148 -9.72 -1.14 -12.03
C ILE A 148 -10.67 -2.14 -12.69
N THR A 149 -10.21 -2.76 -13.77
CA THR A 149 -10.94 -3.84 -14.44
C THR A 149 -10.56 -5.17 -13.81
N LEU A 150 -11.56 -5.91 -13.34
CA LEU A 150 -11.41 -7.25 -12.74
C LEU A 150 -11.59 -8.36 -13.78
N ALA A 151 -11.34 -9.62 -13.40
CA ALA A 151 -11.49 -10.80 -14.26
C ALA A 151 -12.87 -10.94 -14.93
N THR A 152 -13.92 -10.42 -14.32
CA THR A 152 -15.27 -10.45 -14.88
C THR A 152 -15.52 -9.39 -15.96
N GLY A 153 -14.52 -8.55 -16.27
CA GLY A 153 -14.67 -7.35 -17.11
C GLY A 153 -15.36 -6.19 -16.38
N ARG A 154 -15.75 -6.38 -15.12
CA ARG A 154 -16.37 -5.34 -14.29
C ARG A 154 -15.32 -4.31 -13.88
N GLN A 155 -15.63 -3.04 -14.10
CA GLN A 155 -14.90 -1.92 -13.50
C GLN A 155 -15.34 -1.77 -12.04
N GLN A 156 -14.38 -1.71 -11.12
CA GLN A 156 -14.62 -1.45 -9.70
C GLN A 156 -13.68 -0.34 -9.23
N THR A 157 -14.23 0.63 -8.51
CA THR A 157 -13.46 1.68 -7.86
C THR A 157 -12.97 1.18 -6.51
N PHE A 158 -11.68 1.36 -6.21
CA PHE A 158 -11.13 1.13 -4.88
C PHE A 158 -10.41 2.39 -4.39
N GLN A 159 -10.22 2.47 -3.07
CA GLN A 159 -9.39 3.48 -2.45
C GLN A 159 -7.94 2.99 -2.35
N PHE A 160 -7.00 3.90 -2.59
CA PHE A 160 -5.57 3.63 -2.58
C PHE A 160 -4.83 4.66 -1.73
N ALA A 161 -3.85 4.18 -0.99
CA ALA A 161 -2.84 5.04 -0.38
C ALA A 161 -1.90 5.54 -1.49
N VAL A 162 -1.75 6.86 -1.58
CA VAL A 162 -0.93 7.52 -2.60
C VAL A 162 0.09 8.47 -2.00
N ILE A 163 1.17 8.69 -2.74
CA ILE A 163 2.21 9.70 -2.46
C ILE A 163 2.44 10.57 -3.70
N GLY A 164 3.08 11.72 -3.51
CA GLY A 164 3.54 12.53 -4.63
C GLY A 164 4.68 11.85 -5.40
N ASN A 165 4.98 12.36 -6.59
CA ASN A 165 5.96 11.74 -7.47
C ASN A 165 7.38 12.20 -7.10
N PRO A 166 8.25 11.34 -6.52
CA PRO A 166 9.61 11.73 -6.18
C PRO A 166 10.48 12.07 -7.40
N CYS A 167 9.99 11.81 -8.62
CA CYS A 167 10.65 12.17 -9.86
C CYS A 167 10.31 13.59 -10.37
N ASP A 168 9.49 14.35 -9.63
CA ASP A 168 9.27 15.78 -9.93
C ASP A 168 10.53 16.63 -9.60
N ASP A 169 11.37 16.18 -8.66
CA ASP A 169 12.72 16.73 -8.43
C ASP A 169 13.74 15.58 -8.25
N PRO A 170 14.18 14.94 -9.35
CA PRO A 170 15.05 13.78 -9.29
C PRO A 170 16.45 14.12 -8.73
N THR A 171 16.80 15.40 -8.66
CA THR A 171 18.09 15.84 -8.10
C THR A 171 18.17 15.56 -6.59
N GLN A 172 17.03 15.63 -5.87
CA GLN A 172 16.96 15.29 -4.44
C GLN A 172 17.34 13.85 -4.16
N LEU A 173 17.15 12.94 -5.13
CA LEU A 173 17.45 11.52 -4.93
C LEU A 173 18.93 11.26 -4.70
N GLN A 174 19.79 12.13 -5.23
CA GLN A 174 21.25 12.02 -5.16
C GLN A 174 21.86 12.77 -3.97
N ILE A 175 21.09 13.61 -3.27
CA ILE A 175 21.63 14.44 -2.19
C ILE A 175 22.10 13.53 -1.04
N PRO A 176 23.39 13.62 -0.65
CA PRO A 176 23.90 12.82 0.45
C PRO A 176 23.29 13.22 1.79
N PHE A 177 22.96 12.24 2.62
CA PHE A 177 22.61 12.41 4.02
C PHE A 177 23.31 11.35 4.88
N MET A 178 23.41 11.63 6.17
CA MET A 178 23.94 10.70 7.16
C MET A 178 22.82 9.78 7.64
N GLN A 179 22.97 8.48 7.45
CA GLN A 179 22.08 7.50 8.07
C GLN A 179 22.25 7.56 9.60
N PRO A 180 21.17 7.77 10.37
CA PRO A 180 21.25 7.90 11.81
C PRO A 180 21.75 6.64 12.55
N PHE A 181 21.52 5.46 11.95
CA PHE A 181 21.82 4.18 12.60
C PHE A 181 23.28 3.78 12.60
N ASP A 182 23.92 3.84 11.44
CA ASP A 182 25.29 3.38 11.22
C ASP A 182 26.25 4.54 10.94
N ARG A 183 25.72 5.77 10.89
CA ARG A 183 26.47 6.99 10.57
C ARG A 183 27.18 6.90 9.22
N ARG A 184 26.68 6.08 8.28
CA ARG A 184 27.20 6.08 6.91
C ARG A 184 26.61 7.24 6.13
N GLN A 185 27.42 7.83 5.26
CA GLN A 185 26.92 8.74 4.25
C GLN A 185 26.24 7.91 3.14
N THR A 186 25.03 8.31 2.74
CA THR A 186 24.24 7.63 1.71
C THR A 186 23.36 8.64 0.97
N SER A 187 22.63 8.21 -0.06
CA SER A 187 21.58 8.98 -0.73
C SER A 187 20.26 8.21 -0.74
N ILE A 188 19.17 8.83 -1.24
CA ILE A 188 17.92 8.10 -1.52
C ILE A 188 18.16 7.07 -2.62
N ALA A 189 18.85 7.47 -3.69
CA ALA A 189 19.19 6.59 -4.81
C ALA A 189 19.97 5.34 -4.37
N ASP A 190 20.84 5.46 -3.37
CA ASP A 190 21.56 4.32 -2.79
C ASP A 190 20.70 3.46 -1.86
N SER A 191 19.82 4.10 -1.08
CA SER A 191 19.08 3.45 0.01
C SER A 191 17.73 2.88 -0.44
N ALA A 192 17.15 3.39 -1.52
CA ALA A 192 15.87 3.03 -2.11
C ALA A 192 16.04 2.86 -3.63
N ARG A 193 16.79 1.83 -4.03
CA ARG A 193 17.31 1.69 -5.40
C ARG A 193 16.25 1.50 -6.48
N GLU A 194 15.03 1.16 -6.09
CA GLU A 194 13.86 1.00 -6.96
C GLU A 194 13.13 2.31 -7.23
N VAL A 195 13.43 3.37 -6.46
CA VAL A 195 12.95 4.74 -6.71
C VAL A 195 13.81 5.33 -7.82
N ARG A 196 13.34 5.17 -9.06
CA ARG A 196 14.07 5.52 -10.29
C ARG A 196 13.16 6.30 -11.21
N CYS A 197 13.73 7.30 -11.88
CA CYS A 197 12.98 8.17 -12.76
C CYS A 197 13.24 7.83 -14.21
N LEU A 198 12.17 7.79 -15.00
CA LEU A 198 12.24 7.74 -16.45
C LEU A 198 12.55 9.13 -17.01
N GLU A 199 12.91 9.19 -18.30
CA GLU A 199 13.28 10.45 -18.97
C GLU A 199 12.13 11.46 -19.02
N ASP A 200 10.89 10.99 -18.99
CA ASP A 200 9.67 11.80 -18.98
C ASP A 200 9.29 12.34 -17.60
N GLY A 201 10.08 12.04 -16.56
CA GLY A 201 9.81 12.44 -15.18
C GLY A 201 8.86 11.52 -14.42
N ALA A 202 8.40 10.41 -15.03
CA ALA A 202 7.61 9.42 -14.33
C ALA A 202 8.48 8.57 -13.38
N LEU A 203 7.91 8.19 -12.23
CA LEU A 203 8.49 7.14 -11.39
C LEU A 203 8.36 5.79 -12.10
N GLU A 204 9.49 5.18 -12.40
CA GLU A 204 9.55 3.90 -13.11
C GLU A 204 8.74 2.83 -12.36
N GLY A 205 7.87 2.12 -13.09
CA GLY A 205 7.05 1.04 -12.53
C GLY A 205 5.99 1.51 -11.54
N ALA A 206 5.59 2.78 -11.55
CA ALA A 206 4.48 3.30 -10.75
C ALA A 206 3.17 3.34 -11.55
N THR A 207 2.10 2.84 -10.93
CA THR A 207 0.73 3.07 -11.39
C THR A 207 0.17 4.31 -10.71
N LEU A 208 -0.47 5.18 -11.49
CA LEU A 208 -1.06 6.41 -10.97
C LEU A 208 -2.54 6.23 -10.62
N SER A 209 -2.99 6.91 -9.57
CA SER A 209 -4.40 7.06 -9.19
C SER A 209 -5.16 8.02 -10.11
N ASP A 210 -6.47 8.18 -9.88
CA ASP A 210 -7.33 8.99 -10.76
C ASP A 210 -6.91 10.49 -10.80
N HIS A 211 -6.34 11.03 -9.71
CA HIS A 211 -5.78 12.39 -9.70
C HIS A 211 -4.27 12.43 -10.06
N GLY A 212 -3.69 11.33 -10.54
CA GLY A 212 -2.31 11.30 -11.04
C GLY A 212 -1.22 11.11 -9.98
N TYR A 213 -1.54 10.55 -8.81
CA TYR A 213 -0.58 10.31 -7.73
C TYR A 213 -0.10 8.85 -7.69
N VAL A 214 1.12 8.63 -7.18
CA VAL A 214 1.74 7.30 -7.16
C VAL A 214 1.02 6.41 -6.15
N ILE A 215 0.43 5.31 -6.61
CA ILE A 215 -0.18 4.31 -5.74
C ILE A 215 0.88 3.48 -5.04
N ILE A 216 0.79 3.38 -3.71
CA ILE A 216 1.71 2.60 -2.87
C ILE A 216 1.03 1.45 -2.13
N ASN A 217 -0.29 1.44 -1.97
CA ASN A 217 -1.07 0.32 -1.44
C ASN A 217 -2.57 0.53 -1.68
N MET A 218 -3.38 -0.51 -1.53
CA MET A 218 -4.83 -0.36 -1.36
C MET A 218 -5.12 0.14 0.06
N PHE A 219 -6.12 1.02 0.18
CA PHE A 219 -6.66 1.47 1.45
C PHE A 219 -8.01 0.79 1.65
N PHE A 220 -8.08 -0.18 2.57
CA PHE A 220 -9.26 -1.02 2.72
C PHE A 220 -10.33 -0.29 3.53
N ASP A 221 -11.54 -0.16 2.99
CA ASP A 221 -12.61 0.60 3.64
C ASP A 221 -12.92 0.10 5.06
N SER A 222 -13.11 1.07 5.97
CA SER A 222 -13.58 0.78 7.32
C SER A 222 -15.09 0.70 7.30
N GLN A 223 -15.65 -0.48 7.58
CA GLN A 223 -17.09 -0.70 7.43
C GLN A 223 -17.95 0.17 8.36
N ASP A 224 -17.38 0.64 9.47
CA ASP A 224 -17.99 1.60 10.39
C ASP A 224 -17.94 3.05 9.89
N ALA A 225 -17.05 3.38 8.96
CA ALA A 225 -17.02 4.66 8.27
C ALA A 225 -18.10 4.75 7.17
N ASP A 226 -18.41 3.63 6.52
CA ASP A 226 -19.46 3.56 5.49
C ASP A 226 -20.85 3.87 6.05
N GLN A 227 -21.05 3.70 7.37
CA GLN A 227 -22.35 3.96 8.03
C GLN A 227 -22.63 5.45 8.24
N GLU A 228 -21.60 6.29 8.36
CA GLU A 228 -21.74 7.73 8.67
C GLU A 228 -21.84 8.61 7.41
N GLY A 229 -21.46 8.08 6.25
CA GLY A 229 -21.62 8.73 4.95
C GLY A 229 -20.62 9.85 4.61
N ASP A 230 -19.82 10.29 5.58
CA ASP A 230 -18.72 11.25 5.40
C ASP A 230 -17.35 10.57 5.18
N GLY A 231 -17.30 9.23 5.24
CA GLY A 231 -16.10 8.43 5.07
C GLY A 231 -15.21 8.35 6.32
N VAL A 232 -15.66 8.86 7.47
CA VAL A 232 -14.91 8.85 8.73
C VAL A 232 -15.60 7.94 9.75
N ALA A 233 -14.86 7.03 10.38
CA ALA A 233 -15.46 6.17 11.39
C ALA A 233 -15.81 6.98 12.66
N PRO A 234 -16.87 6.59 13.40
CA PRO A 234 -17.27 7.27 14.63
C PRO A 234 -16.11 7.47 15.62
N GLY A 235 -15.91 8.73 16.02
CA GLY A 235 -14.86 9.12 16.95
C GLY A 235 -13.44 8.96 16.41
N ALA A 236 -13.21 8.61 15.14
CA ALA A 236 -11.87 8.34 14.61
C ALA A 236 -10.97 9.59 14.49
N MET A 237 -11.56 10.78 14.58
CA MET A 237 -10.85 12.07 14.63
C MET A 237 -10.62 12.58 16.05
N GLU A 238 -11.17 11.91 17.06
CA GLU A 238 -11.03 12.29 18.47
C GLU A 238 -9.78 11.65 19.07
N ASP A 239 -9.16 12.35 20.02
CA ASP A 239 -8.05 11.79 20.79
C ASP A 239 -8.51 10.65 21.68
N ILE A 240 -7.64 9.65 21.86
CA ILE A 240 -7.86 8.55 22.79
C ILE A 240 -7.25 8.94 24.15
N ASP A 241 -8.06 8.89 25.20
CA ASP A 241 -7.57 9.00 26.57
C ASP A 241 -6.64 7.82 26.90
N HIS A 242 -5.45 8.13 27.42
CA HIS A 242 -4.43 7.14 27.79
C HIS A 242 -4.08 6.16 26.66
N PRO A 243 -3.46 6.66 25.57
CA PRO A 243 -3.11 5.83 24.41
C PRO A 243 -2.10 4.75 24.80
N THR A 244 -2.37 3.51 24.37
CA THR A 244 -1.58 2.31 24.69
C THR A 244 -1.21 1.58 23.40
N PRO A 245 -0.02 1.80 22.82
CA PRO A 245 0.46 1.11 21.63
C PRO A 245 0.31 -0.40 21.72
N GLY A 246 -0.14 -1.06 20.66
CA GLY A 246 -0.37 -2.52 20.68
C GLY A 246 -1.76 -2.92 21.16
N ARG A 247 -2.58 -1.99 21.67
CA ARG A 247 -3.95 -2.30 22.13
C ARG A 247 -4.82 -2.67 20.94
N MET A 248 -5.36 -3.89 20.98
CA MET A 248 -6.34 -4.37 20.01
C MET A 248 -7.71 -3.75 20.30
N SER A 249 -8.25 -3.07 19.30
CA SER A 249 -9.62 -2.58 19.24
C SER A 249 -10.46 -3.48 18.35
N SER A 250 -11.78 -3.41 18.48
CA SER A 250 -12.68 -4.20 17.64
C SER A 250 -13.96 -3.47 17.30
N VAL A 251 -14.41 -3.65 16.06
CA VAL A 251 -15.68 -3.14 15.55
C VAL A 251 -16.54 -4.30 15.06
N ALA A 252 -17.87 -4.20 15.19
CA ALA A 252 -18.76 -5.21 14.65
C ALA A 252 -18.74 -5.18 13.11
N ASN A 253 -18.69 -6.34 12.48
CA ASN A 253 -18.87 -6.41 11.03
C ASN A 253 -20.31 -6.03 10.69
N VAL A 254 -20.51 -5.31 9.57
CA VAL A 254 -21.84 -4.86 9.13
C VAL A 254 -22.76 -6.03 8.80
N ASP A 255 -22.21 -7.11 8.27
CA ASP A 255 -22.91 -8.36 7.97
C ASP A 255 -23.18 -9.24 9.21
N LYS A 256 -22.78 -8.79 10.41
CA LYS A 256 -22.86 -9.52 11.68
C LYS A 256 -22.13 -10.87 11.67
N SER A 257 -21.21 -11.10 10.72
CA SER A 257 -20.39 -12.32 10.64
C SER A 257 -19.37 -12.44 11.77
N GLY A 258 -19.15 -11.37 12.54
CA GLY A 258 -18.20 -11.34 13.64
C GLY A 258 -17.77 -9.93 13.99
N ARG A 259 -16.56 -9.83 14.56
CA ARG A 259 -15.89 -8.56 14.85
C ARG A 259 -14.63 -8.46 14.01
N ARG A 260 -14.32 -7.26 13.54
CA ARG A 260 -13.04 -6.92 12.94
C ARG A 260 -12.13 -6.35 14.01
N GLU A 261 -11.02 -7.03 14.26
CA GLU A 261 -9.99 -6.58 15.19
C GLU A 261 -8.90 -5.79 14.45
N PHE A 262 -8.35 -4.78 15.11
CA PHE A 262 -7.33 -3.89 14.55
C PHE A 262 -6.57 -3.17 15.66
N GLN A 263 -5.40 -2.62 15.31
CA GLN A 263 -4.74 -1.58 16.10
C GLN A 263 -5.18 -0.21 15.62
N ASP A 264 -5.49 0.71 16.53
CA ASP A 264 -5.87 2.08 16.18
C ASP A 264 -4.62 2.96 16.20
N GLU A 265 -4.37 3.73 15.14
CA GLU A 265 -3.18 4.58 15.07
C GLU A 265 -3.08 5.61 16.20
N ARG A 266 -4.22 6.04 16.75
CA ARG A 266 -4.26 7.04 17.81
C ARG A 266 -3.65 6.53 19.10
N GLU A 267 -3.60 5.21 19.28
CA GLU A 267 -2.87 4.55 20.38
C GLU A 267 -1.36 4.83 20.33
N TYR A 268 -0.85 5.24 19.17
CA TYR A 268 0.56 5.55 18.95
C TYR A 268 0.88 7.04 18.97
N LYS A 269 -0.11 7.91 19.23
CA LYS A 269 0.04 9.37 19.15
C LYS A 269 1.30 9.88 19.86
N LEU A 270 1.50 9.50 21.12
CA LEU A 270 2.64 9.96 21.93
C LEU A 270 3.99 9.49 21.35
N GLN A 271 4.05 8.28 20.84
CA GLN A 271 5.27 7.70 20.26
C GLN A 271 5.56 8.30 18.88
N CYS A 272 4.53 8.62 18.10
CA CYS A 272 4.67 9.33 16.84
C CYS A 272 5.14 10.78 17.06
N GLU A 273 4.61 11.47 18.07
CA GLU A 273 5.06 12.82 18.45
C GLU A 273 6.51 12.83 18.94
N ASP A 274 6.90 11.87 19.78
CA ASP A 274 8.29 11.72 20.21
C ASP A 274 9.22 11.46 19.03
N ARG A 275 8.83 10.55 18.13
CA ARG A 275 9.56 10.26 16.90
C ARG A 275 9.72 11.51 16.02
N ALA A 276 8.67 12.31 15.88
CA ALA A 276 8.71 13.56 15.13
C ALA A 276 9.68 14.58 15.76
N LYS A 277 9.63 14.75 17.10
CA LYS A 277 10.55 15.63 17.86
C LYS A 277 12.02 15.20 17.71
N ASN A 278 12.26 13.90 17.57
CA ASN A 278 13.59 13.34 17.35
C ASN A 278 13.97 13.24 15.85
N GLY A 279 13.20 13.86 14.96
CA GLY A 279 13.52 13.98 13.54
C GLY A 279 13.37 12.69 12.73
N TYR A 280 12.52 11.75 13.18
CA TYR A 280 12.28 10.46 12.51
C TYR A 280 13.57 9.66 12.25
N ASN A 281 14.57 9.80 13.12
CA ASN A 281 15.95 9.34 12.97
C ASN A 281 16.15 7.81 13.07
N SER A 282 15.15 7.02 12.68
CA SER A 282 15.22 5.56 12.74
C SER A 282 14.20 4.90 11.82
N GLY A 283 14.43 3.64 11.52
CA GLY A 283 13.59 2.72 10.78
C GLY A 283 13.71 2.90 9.28
N MET A 284 13.08 1.97 8.56
CA MET A 284 12.87 2.14 7.13
C MET A 284 11.99 3.36 6.81
N GLY A 285 11.19 3.80 7.77
CA GLY A 285 10.36 4.99 7.68
C GLY A 285 11.13 6.25 7.34
N GLU A 286 12.37 6.41 7.80
CA GLU A 286 13.17 7.59 7.46
C GLU A 286 13.41 7.70 5.93
N ILE A 287 13.77 6.58 5.29
CA ILE A 287 14.00 6.54 3.84
C ILE A 287 12.69 6.83 3.10
N PHE A 288 11.58 6.24 3.53
CA PHE A 288 10.26 6.51 2.96
C PHE A 288 9.87 7.97 3.06
N ARG A 289 10.05 8.60 4.24
CA ARG A 289 9.77 10.02 4.45
C ARG A 289 10.66 10.90 3.57
N LYS A 290 11.94 10.57 3.41
CA LYS A 290 12.84 11.29 2.49
C LYS A 290 12.37 11.20 1.05
N VAL A 291 11.92 10.02 0.58
CA VAL A 291 11.33 9.85 -0.76
C VAL A 291 10.07 10.71 -0.91
N CYS A 292 9.15 10.66 0.06
CA CYS A 292 7.90 11.40 -0.01
C CYS A 292 8.08 12.92 0.11
N ALA A 293 9.12 13.37 0.81
CA ALA A 293 9.44 14.78 0.99
C ALA A 293 10.02 15.44 -0.28
N VAL A 294 10.44 14.66 -1.28
CA VAL A 294 10.93 15.21 -2.56
C VAL A 294 9.84 16.00 -3.27
N SER A 295 8.63 15.44 -3.34
CA SER A 295 7.46 16.10 -3.93
C SER A 295 6.22 15.72 -3.10
N PRO A 296 5.94 16.42 -1.99
CA PRO A 296 4.77 16.13 -1.19
C PRO A 296 3.48 16.54 -1.91
N ILE A 297 2.39 15.79 -1.71
CA ILE A 297 1.08 16.15 -2.25
C ILE A 297 0.64 17.49 -1.67
N ASN A 298 0.42 18.47 -2.55
CA ASN A 298 0.05 19.82 -2.17
C ASN A 298 -1.30 19.81 -1.40
N PRO A 299 -1.41 20.47 -0.24
CA PRO A 299 -2.69 20.60 0.47
C PRO A 299 -3.83 21.17 -0.38
N GLU A 300 -3.56 22.01 -1.37
CA GLU A 300 -4.59 22.52 -2.30
C GLU A 300 -5.12 21.42 -3.23
N ALA A 301 -4.32 20.41 -3.56
CA ALA A 301 -4.79 19.27 -4.35
C ALA A 301 -5.83 18.43 -3.60
N LEU A 302 -5.84 18.46 -2.27
CA LEU A 302 -6.88 17.82 -1.45
C LEU A 302 -8.27 18.43 -1.68
N LYS A 303 -8.35 19.65 -2.18
CA LYS A 303 -9.63 20.33 -2.46
C LYS A 303 -10.06 20.19 -3.92
N LEU A 304 -9.17 19.70 -4.79
CA LEU A 304 -9.45 19.60 -6.22
C LEU A 304 -10.39 18.41 -6.44
N GLN A 305 -11.62 18.68 -6.87
CA GLN A 305 -12.51 17.63 -7.35
C GLN A 305 -12.15 17.33 -8.81
N LEU A 306 -12.05 16.05 -9.18
CA LEU A 306 -12.01 15.68 -10.59
C LEU A 306 -13.22 16.30 -11.30
N PRO A 307 -13.05 16.80 -12.53
CA PRO A 307 -14.18 17.18 -13.35
C PRO A 307 -15.10 15.96 -13.44
N THR A 308 -16.28 16.04 -12.82
CA THR A 308 -17.34 15.09 -13.15
C THR A 308 -17.60 15.28 -14.64
N ASP A 309 -17.57 14.21 -15.43
CA ASP A 309 -17.99 14.24 -16.83
C ASP A 309 -19.46 14.72 -16.90
N ASP A 310 -19.66 16.04 -16.88
CA ASP A 310 -20.95 16.70 -17.09
C ASP A 310 -21.20 16.74 -18.60
N CYS A 311 -21.18 15.57 -19.23
CA CYS A 311 -21.80 15.34 -20.52
C CYS A 311 -23.33 15.23 -20.33
N ARG A 312 -23.92 16.21 -19.64
CA ARG A 312 -25.38 16.36 -19.47
C ARG A 312 -25.81 17.81 -19.34
N LYS A 313 -25.15 18.76 -20.02
CA LYS A 313 -25.74 20.08 -20.27
C LYS A 313 -25.52 20.58 -21.70
N GLY A 314 -26.47 20.19 -22.54
CA GLY A 314 -27.09 21.08 -23.53
C GLY A 314 -26.26 21.50 -24.73
N VAL A 315 -26.23 20.65 -25.76
CA VAL A 315 -26.38 21.09 -27.16
C VAL A 315 -27.24 20.04 -27.88
N ASP A 316 -28.20 20.53 -28.65
CA ASP A 316 -29.36 19.83 -29.18
C ASP A 316 -29.09 18.54 -29.96
N GLY A 317 -29.88 17.49 -29.70
CA GLY A 317 -30.09 16.40 -30.66
C GLY A 317 -29.89 14.97 -30.16
N CYS A 318 -30.57 14.54 -29.10
CA CYS A 318 -30.78 13.12 -28.81
C CYS A 318 -32.26 12.86 -28.54
N ASN A 319 -33.01 12.50 -29.58
CA ASN A 319 -34.34 11.90 -29.42
C ASN A 319 -34.17 10.52 -28.77
N ALA A 320 -34.53 10.41 -27.50
CA ALA A 320 -34.82 9.12 -26.88
C ALA A 320 -36.30 9.12 -26.50
N ASP A 321 -37.05 8.34 -27.28
CA ASP A 321 -38.47 8.07 -27.12
C ASP A 321 -38.78 7.64 -25.68
N THR A 322 -39.77 8.32 -25.11
CA THR A 322 -40.38 7.94 -23.85
C THR A 322 -41.24 6.70 -24.03
N SER A 323 -40.83 5.57 -23.46
CA SER A 323 -41.78 4.53 -23.05
C SER A 323 -41.34 3.84 -21.77
N ARG A 324 -41.87 4.35 -20.64
CA ARG A 324 -42.08 3.58 -19.41
C ARG A 324 -42.97 2.39 -19.74
N HIS A 325 -42.48 1.17 -19.55
CA HIS A 325 -43.35 0.01 -19.36
C HIS A 325 -42.99 -0.68 -18.04
N ASN A 326 -43.90 -0.50 -17.08
CA ASN A 326 -44.13 -1.44 -15.99
C ASN A 326 -44.46 -2.80 -16.60
N TYR A 327 -43.79 -3.86 -16.17
CA TYR A 327 -44.25 -5.21 -16.42
C TYR A 327 -44.32 -5.97 -15.10
N SER A 328 -45.51 -5.91 -14.50
CA SER A 328 -46.03 -6.99 -13.68
C SER A 328 -46.69 -8.03 -14.60
N ASP A 329 -46.49 -9.28 -14.22
CA ASP A 329 -47.43 -10.39 -14.34
C ASP A 329 -47.23 -11.46 -15.45
N SER A 330 -47.28 -12.69 -14.96
CA SER A 330 -47.75 -13.91 -15.62
C SER A 330 -47.12 -14.34 -16.96
N LYS A 331 -46.27 -15.38 -16.91
CA LYS A 331 -46.27 -16.52 -17.85
C LYS A 331 -45.18 -17.51 -17.47
N LEU A 332 -45.55 -18.48 -16.64
CA LEU A 332 -44.76 -19.68 -16.39
C LEU A 332 -45.67 -20.90 -16.58
N ASP A 333 -46.32 -20.96 -17.74
CA ASP A 333 -47.06 -22.12 -18.24
C ASP A 333 -46.79 -22.24 -19.74
N ALA A 334 -45.72 -22.97 -20.09
CA ALA A 334 -45.53 -23.68 -21.35
C ALA A 334 -44.08 -24.18 -21.48
N ARG A 335 -43.75 -25.26 -20.77
CA ARG A 335 -42.76 -26.28 -21.18
C ARG A 335 -42.79 -27.46 -20.21
N LYS A 336 -43.88 -28.22 -20.26
CA LYS A 336 -43.96 -29.59 -19.73
C LYS A 336 -44.32 -30.51 -20.89
N SER A 337 -43.32 -30.90 -21.66
CA SER A 337 -43.35 -32.13 -22.46
C SER A 337 -41.91 -32.41 -22.91
N GLU A 338 -41.48 -33.65 -22.71
CA GLU A 338 -40.16 -34.24 -23.05
C GLU A 338 -39.16 -34.37 -21.89
N PHE A 339 -39.49 -35.22 -20.92
CA PHE A 339 -38.58 -36.29 -20.50
C PHE A 339 -39.34 -37.33 -19.67
N SER A 340 -39.83 -38.40 -20.30
CA SER A 340 -40.27 -39.60 -19.59
C SER A 340 -39.08 -40.55 -19.48
N HIS A 341 -38.52 -40.67 -18.29
CA HIS A 341 -37.84 -41.89 -17.85
C HIS A 341 -38.44 -42.25 -16.49
N ASP A 342 -39.33 -43.23 -16.51
CA ASP A 342 -39.88 -43.85 -15.32
C ASP A 342 -38.76 -44.60 -14.60
N ALA A 343 -38.13 -43.95 -13.63
CA ALA A 343 -37.40 -44.61 -12.56
C ALA A 343 -38.28 -44.56 -11.32
N GLU A 344 -38.94 -45.67 -11.02
CA GLU A 344 -39.75 -45.86 -9.82
C GLU A 344 -38.87 -45.61 -8.58
N ILE A 345 -39.03 -44.43 -7.96
CA ILE A 345 -38.26 -44.01 -6.80
C ILE A 345 -38.76 -44.79 -5.58
N ASN A 346 -38.03 -45.83 -5.19
CA ASN A 346 -38.31 -46.63 -4.00
C ASN A 346 -38.06 -45.79 -2.72
N PRO A 347 -39.11 -45.47 -1.92
CA PRO A 347 -38.99 -44.63 -0.72
C PRO A 347 -38.04 -45.20 0.34
N GLN A 348 -37.91 -46.52 0.41
CA GLN A 348 -37.00 -47.19 1.35
C GLN A 348 -35.53 -46.96 1.00
N LYS A 349 -35.20 -46.79 -0.28
CA LYS A 349 -33.83 -46.45 -0.71
C LYS A 349 -33.46 -45.01 -0.35
N ILE A 350 -34.41 -44.07 -0.45
CA ILE A 350 -34.19 -42.68 0.00
C ILE A 350 -34.02 -42.62 1.51
N GLN A 351 -34.81 -43.38 2.27
CA GLN A 351 -34.66 -43.49 3.72
C GLN A 351 -33.26 -43.99 4.10
N ALA A 352 -32.77 -45.04 3.44
CA ALA A 352 -31.43 -45.58 3.67
C ALA A 352 -30.32 -44.57 3.32
N ILE A 353 -30.48 -43.80 2.25
CA ILE A 353 -29.54 -42.73 1.87
C ILE A 353 -29.51 -41.63 2.93
N HIS A 354 -30.66 -41.21 3.47
CA HIS A 354 -30.72 -40.22 4.53
C HIS A 354 -30.10 -40.71 5.85
N GLU A 355 -30.27 -41.98 6.20
CA GLU A 355 -29.63 -42.58 7.38
C GLU A 355 -28.11 -42.62 7.24
N GLU A 356 -27.58 -43.01 6.08
CA GLU A 356 -26.13 -42.99 5.82
C GLU A 356 -25.58 -41.56 5.79
N PHE A 357 -26.31 -40.60 5.23
CA PHE A 357 -25.93 -39.19 5.27
C PHE A 357 -25.90 -38.66 6.72
N GLY A 358 -26.84 -39.07 7.56
CA GLY A 358 -26.84 -38.75 9.00
C GLY A 358 -25.62 -39.32 9.74
N LYS A 359 -25.21 -40.55 9.43
CA LYS A 359 -23.97 -41.14 9.97
C LYS A 359 -22.74 -40.33 9.54
N LEU A 360 -22.68 -39.92 8.28
CA LEU A 360 -21.58 -39.12 7.74
C LEU A 360 -21.49 -37.75 8.44
N GLN A 361 -22.62 -37.08 8.65
CA GLN A 361 -22.69 -35.79 9.36
C GLN A 361 -22.19 -35.91 10.81
N ASN A 362 -22.53 -37.00 11.51
CA ASN A 362 -22.03 -37.26 12.86
C ASN A 362 -20.51 -37.46 12.89
N VAL A 363 -19.94 -38.15 11.89
CA VAL A 363 -18.49 -38.32 11.76
C VAL A 363 -17.81 -36.99 11.49
N LEU A 364 -18.37 -36.18 10.58
CA LEU A 364 -17.83 -34.85 10.25
C LEU A 364 -17.82 -33.93 11.48
N SER A 365 -18.91 -33.94 12.26
CA SER A 365 -19.01 -33.19 13.52
C SER A 365 -17.97 -33.66 14.54
N SER A 366 -17.79 -34.97 14.69
CA SER A 366 -16.76 -35.55 15.58
C SER A 366 -15.34 -35.16 15.18
N ILE A 367 -15.03 -35.19 13.88
CA ILE A 367 -13.71 -34.80 13.34
C ILE A 367 -13.48 -33.30 13.55
N SER A 368 -14.47 -32.46 13.25
CA SER A 368 -14.39 -31.00 13.46
C SER A 368 -14.12 -30.66 14.93
N GLY A 369 -14.81 -31.32 15.86
CA GLY A 369 -14.58 -31.15 17.30
C GLY A 369 -13.16 -31.56 17.73
N LYS A 370 -12.65 -32.69 17.24
CA LYS A 370 -11.29 -33.15 17.54
C LYS A 370 -10.23 -32.24 16.93
N LEU A 371 -10.42 -31.77 15.71
CA LEU A 371 -9.50 -30.83 15.04
C LEU A 371 -9.43 -29.52 15.82
N SER A 372 -10.58 -28.97 16.22
CA SER A 372 -10.66 -27.76 17.03
C SER A 372 -9.93 -27.92 18.37
N GLY A 373 -10.12 -29.06 19.05
CA GLY A 373 -9.43 -29.35 20.31
C GLY A 373 -7.90 -29.48 20.15
N VAL A 374 -7.41 -30.10 19.08
CA VAL A 374 -5.97 -30.21 18.80
C VAL A 374 -5.36 -28.85 18.47
N LEU A 375 -6.04 -28.04 17.66
CA LEU A 375 -5.58 -26.70 17.30
C LEU A 375 -5.49 -25.80 18.53
N GLN A 376 -6.55 -25.78 19.36
CA GLN A 376 -6.59 -24.97 20.56
C GLN A 376 -5.51 -25.38 21.59
N SER A 377 -5.27 -26.69 21.76
CA SER A 377 -4.20 -27.18 22.64
C SER A 377 -2.81 -26.79 22.15
N ARG A 378 -2.56 -26.82 20.83
CA ARG A 378 -1.28 -26.41 20.23
C ARG A 378 -1.05 -24.91 20.32
N GLU A 379 -2.11 -24.13 20.14
CA GLU A 379 -2.08 -22.68 20.27
C GLU A 379 -1.75 -22.27 21.71
N ASP A 380 -2.43 -22.85 22.71
CA ASP A 380 -2.16 -22.55 24.12
C ASP A 380 -0.74 -22.94 24.55
N GLU A 381 -0.25 -24.11 24.10
CA GLU A 381 1.11 -24.55 24.36
C GLU A 381 2.14 -23.58 23.74
N PHE A 382 1.91 -23.17 22.50
CA PHE A 382 2.76 -22.23 21.79
C PHE A 382 2.76 -20.85 22.47
N LEU A 383 1.58 -20.28 22.74
CA LEU A 383 1.44 -18.96 23.37
C LEU A 383 2.06 -18.94 24.76
N THR A 384 1.95 -20.04 25.52
CA THR A 384 2.58 -20.16 26.84
C THR A 384 4.11 -20.15 26.75
N ARG A 385 4.68 -20.96 25.84
CA ARG A 385 6.14 -20.99 25.61
C ARG A 385 6.65 -19.65 25.08
N TYR A 386 5.92 -19.04 24.15
CA TYR A 386 6.23 -17.73 23.58
C TYR A 386 6.23 -16.63 24.66
N LYS A 387 5.17 -16.54 25.48
CA LYS A 387 5.09 -15.58 26.60
C LYS A 387 6.22 -15.78 27.62
N SER A 388 6.62 -17.02 27.87
CA SER A 388 7.76 -17.32 28.75
C SER A 388 9.09 -16.85 28.12
N HIS A 389 9.30 -17.17 26.85
CA HIS A 389 10.49 -16.75 26.11
C HIS A 389 10.61 -15.22 26.03
N MET A 390 9.52 -14.51 25.71
CA MET A 390 9.49 -13.05 25.66
C MET A 390 9.79 -12.40 27.02
N ARG A 391 9.39 -13.02 28.14
CA ARG A 391 9.77 -12.56 29.49
C ARG A 391 11.27 -12.73 29.76
N ASN A 392 11.90 -13.79 29.23
CA ASN A 392 13.35 -13.97 29.33
C ASN A 392 14.08 -12.95 28.47
N VAL A 393 13.66 -12.77 27.21
CA VAL A 393 14.22 -11.77 26.31
C VAL A 393 14.12 -10.36 26.91
N ALA A 394 12.96 -9.98 27.47
CA ALA A 394 12.80 -8.67 28.13
C ALA A 394 13.71 -8.50 29.36
N ARG A 395 14.05 -9.58 30.06
CA ARG A 395 14.99 -9.57 31.18
C ARG A 395 16.41 -9.39 30.69
N ASP A 396 16.80 -10.10 29.64
CA ASP A 396 18.13 -10.01 29.04
C ASP A 396 18.38 -8.63 28.45
N PHE A 397 17.38 -8.04 27.79
CA PHE A 397 17.44 -6.66 27.31
C PHE A 397 17.63 -5.67 28.46
N ARG A 398 16.86 -5.78 29.55
CA ARG A 398 17.06 -4.92 30.73
C ARG A 398 18.47 -5.05 31.30
N TRP A 399 18.95 -6.28 31.46
CA TRP A 399 20.31 -6.52 31.95
C TRP A 399 21.37 -5.90 31.04
N LYS A 400 21.20 -5.97 29.71
CA LYS A 400 22.10 -5.33 28.76
C LYS A 400 22.03 -3.81 28.79
N MET A 401 20.84 -3.24 28.99
CA MET A 401 20.70 -1.79 29.16
C MET A 401 21.42 -1.31 30.42
N ASP A 402 21.26 -2.01 31.55
CA ASP A 402 21.99 -1.70 32.79
C ASP A 402 23.52 -1.82 32.61
N GLU A 403 23.98 -2.83 31.85
CA GLU A 403 25.40 -3.01 31.53
C GLU A 403 25.95 -1.85 30.68
N ILE A 404 25.17 -1.37 29.70
CA ILE A 404 25.54 -0.23 28.86
C ILE A 404 25.59 1.05 29.70
N GLU A 405 24.56 1.31 30.51
CA GLU A 405 24.51 2.49 31.37
C GLU A 405 25.68 2.53 32.36
N GLY A 406 26.04 1.37 32.93
CA GLY A 406 27.22 1.24 33.78
C GLY A 406 28.53 1.57 33.04
N LYS A 407 28.67 1.13 31.79
CA LYS A 407 29.85 1.44 30.96
C LYS A 407 29.88 2.90 30.53
N GLU A 408 28.75 3.52 30.21
CA GLU A 408 28.66 4.94 29.88
C GLU A 408 29.11 5.81 31.06
N LYS A 409 28.61 5.52 32.27
CA LYS A 409 29.06 6.20 33.51
C LYS A 409 30.55 6.00 33.79
N ALA A 410 31.11 4.83 33.44
CA ALA A 410 32.53 4.55 33.59
C ALA A 410 33.38 5.35 32.58
N ILE A 411 32.89 5.52 31.34
CA ILE A 411 33.53 6.34 30.30
C ILE A 411 33.48 7.82 30.68
N GLU A 412 32.33 8.31 31.15
CA GLU A 412 32.15 9.70 31.59
C GLU A 412 33.07 10.05 32.78
N ASN A 413 33.24 9.10 33.71
CA ASN A 413 34.16 9.28 34.84
C ASN A 413 35.62 8.95 34.52
N HIS A 414 35.92 8.53 33.29
CA HIS A 414 37.27 8.17 32.91
C HIS A 414 38.16 9.42 32.88
N THR A 415 39.21 9.41 33.70
CA THR A 415 40.12 10.55 33.93
C THR A 415 40.78 11.06 32.65
N VAL A 416 41.03 10.18 31.68
CA VAL A 416 41.58 10.55 30.36
C VAL A 416 40.56 11.36 29.54
N VAL A 417 39.27 11.02 29.60
CA VAL A 417 38.21 11.75 28.86
C VAL A 417 38.09 13.17 29.43
N LYS A 418 37.98 13.30 30.75
CA LYS A 418 37.93 14.62 31.42
C LYS A 418 39.17 15.49 31.14
N LYS A 419 40.34 14.88 31.00
CA LYS A 419 41.58 15.60 30.65
C LYS A 419 41.53 16.13 29.22
N LEU A 420 41.11 15.29 28.27
CA LEU A 420 40.98 15.68 26.86
C LEU A 420 39.90 16.74 26.66
N GLU A 421 38.81 16.71 27.44
CA GLU A 421 37.78 17.76 27.41
C GLU A 421 38.31 19.10 27.91
N LYS A 422 39.09 19.11 29.00
CA LYS A 422 39.77 20.32 29.47
C LYS A 422 40.74 20.88 28.44
N GLU A 423 41.52 20.02 27.78
CA GLU A 423 42.44 20.44 26.72
C GLU A 423 41.66 21.01 25.52
N ARG A 424 40.59 20.34 25.07
CA ARG A 424 39.69 20.85 24.02
C ARG A 424 39.13 22.22 24.35
N ASP A 425 38.61 22.41 25.57
CA ASP A 425 37.97 23.65 25.97
C ASP A 425 38.98 24.79 26.11
N TRP A 426 40.21 24.48 26.52
CA TRP A 426 41.32 25.42 26.48
C TRP A 426 41.68 25.86 25.04
N TYR A 427 41.80 24.92 24.10
CA TYR A 427 42.05 25.28 22.69
C TYR A 427 40.91 26.09 22.07
N LYS A 428 39.65 25.81 22.47
CA LYS A 428 38.49 26.60 22.02
C LYS A 428 38.52 28.03 22.56
N SER A 429 38.83 28.22 23.84
CA SER A 429 38.90 29.56 24.41
C SER A 429 40.07 30.37 23.85
N GLU A 430 41.21 29.72 23.62
CA GLU A 430 42.36 30.36 23.00
C GLU A 430 42.07 30.75 21.54
N ALA A 431 41.48 29.85 20.75
CA ALA A 431 41.03 30.17 19.40
C ALA A 431 40.03 31.33 19.36
N PHE A 432 39.12 31.42 20.34
CA PHE A 432 38.21 32.56 20.47
C PHE A 432 38.93 33.87 20.81
N ASN A 433 39.93 33.85 21.69
CA ASN A 433 40.73 35.02 22.02
C ASN A 433 41.56 35.51 20.83
N TRP A 434 42.08 34.59 20.00
CA TRP A 434 42.80 34.93 18.78
C TRP A 434 41.93 35.50 17.66
N ILE A 435 40.61 35.30 17.71
CA ILE A 435 39.64 35.89 16.77
C ILE A 435 39.21 37.29 17.21
N LEU A 436 39.40 37.65 18.48
CA LEU A 436 39.03 38.95 19.06
C LEU A 436 40.19 39.96 19.12
N LEU A 437 41.40 39.55 18.73
CA LEU A 437 42.57 40.38 18.46
C LEU A 437 42.71 40.60 16.95
#